data_AF-A0AAJ7CCY6-F1
#
_entry.id   AF-A0AAJ7CCY6-F1
#
_cell.length_a   1.000
_cell.length_b   1.000
_cell.length_c   1.000
_cell.angle_alpha   90.00
_cell.angle_beta   90.00
_cell.angle_gamma   90.00
#
_symmetry.space_group_name_H-M   'P 1'
#
loop_
_entity.id
_entity.type
_entity.pdbx_description
1 polymer ?
#
loop_
_entity_poly.entity_id
_entity_poly.type
_entity_poly.pdbx_seq_one_letter_code
_entity_poly.pdbx_strand_id
1 'polypeptide(L)'
;MAALEIVCGVAVTFLLIYYYLTRNYGFWKQRGVAGPVPSFPFGNMEDTILGKFELGVLFKQFYDKYKGEQMVGIFVRSTPALVLCDPELIKDVLIKDFTVFANRGLKHNAKVDPFSANLVFLDEKEWRPLRKKLTPVFTSGKLKQM
;
A
#
# COMPACT_ATOMS: atom_id res chain seq x y z
N MET A 1 30.17 -32.06 -14.09
CA MET A 1 28.76 -32.03 -14.52
C MET A 1 27.84 -31.52 -13.40
N ALA A 2 27.85 -32.13 -12.22
CA ALA A 2 27.03 -31.68 -11.07
C ALA A 2 27.17 -30.18 -10.70
N ALA A 3 28.39 -29.62 -10.69
CA ALA A 3 28.59 -28.20 -10.37
C ALA A 3 27.95 -27.25 -11.38
N LEU A 4 27.96 -27.61 -12.68
CA LEU A 4 27.33 -26.83 -13.73
C LEU A 4 25.80 -26.87 -13.60
N GLU A 5 25.24 -28.05 -13.32
CA GLU A 5 23.80 -28.24 -13.10
C GLU A 5 23.29 -27.44 -11.89
N ILE A 6 24.05 -27.41 -10.78
CA ILE A 6 23.72 -26.62 -9.60
C ILE A 6 23.71 -25.11 -9.93
N VAL A 7 24.73 -24.62 -10.63
CA VAL A 7 24.81 -23.21 -11.04
C VAL A 7 23.64 -22.84 -11.97
N CYS A 8 23.30 -23.70 -12.93
CA CYS A 8 22.15 -23.50 -13.81
C CYS A 8 20.83 -23.49 -13.02
N GLY A 9 20.64 -24.41 -12.08
CA GLY A 9 19.44 -24.47 -11.24
C GLY A 9 19.27 -23.21 -10.38
N VAL A 10 20.36 -22.72 -9.78
CA VAL A 10 20.36 -21.47 -9.02
C VAL A 10 20.04 -20.28 -9.92
N ALA A 11 20.67 -20.17 -11.10
CA ALA A 11 20.42 -19.10 -12.05
C ALA A 11 18.96 -19.06 -12.51
N VAL A 12 18.38 -20.22 -12.88
CA VAL A 12 16.97 -20.33 -13.26
C VAL A 12 16.06 -19.92 -12.11
N THR A 13 16.37 -20.34 -10.89
CA THR A 13 15.59 -19.97 -9.69
C THR A 13 15.59 -18.45 -9.48
N PHE A 14 16.76 -17.80 -9.57
CA PHE A 14 16.87 -16.34 -9.48
C PHE A 14 16.11 -15.62 -10.60
N LEU A 15 16.18 -16.12 -11.85
CA LEU A 15 15.43 -15.55 -12.97
C LEU A 15 13.91 -15.66 -12.76
N LEU A 16 13.43 -16.80 -12.27
CA LEU A 16 12.01 -17.01 -11.96
C LEU A 16 11.54 -16.07 -10.84
N ILE A 17 12.34 -15.90 -9.78
CA ILE A 17 12.04 -14.97 -8.68
C ILE A 17 12.02 -13.53 -9.21
N TYR A 18 13.02 -13.14 -10.01
CA TYR A 18 13.09 -11.82 -10.62
C TYR A 18 11.86 -11.53 -11.48
N TYR A 19 11.53 -12.45 -12.39
CA TYR A 19 10.34 -12.33 -13.24
C TYR A 19 9.06 -12.24 -12.41
N TYR A 20 8.89 -13.11 -11.42
CA TYR A 20 7.70 -13.12 -10.56
C TYR A 20 7.50 -11.80 -9.82
N LEU A 21 8.57 -11.22 -9.28
CA LEU A 21 8.52 -9.98 -8.52
C LEU A 21 8.39 -8.73 -9.41
N THR A 22 8.88 -8.77 -10.65
CA THR A 22 8.86 -7.62 -11.57
C THR A 22 7.74 -7.66 -12.60
N ARG A 23 6.98 -8.75 -12.70
CA ARG A 23 5.94 -8.97 -13.74
C ARG A 23 4.94 -7.82 -13.91
N ASN A 24 4.67 -7.08 -12.83
CA ASN A 24 3.66 -6.01 -12.81
C ASN A 24 4.25 -4.62 -13.04
N TYR A 25 5.57 -4.44 -13.11
CA TYR A 25 6.22 -3.11 -13.12
C TYR A 25 5.85 -2.24 -14.33
N GLY A 26 5.29 -2.82 -15.39
CA GLY A 26 4.73 -2.08 -16.53
C GLY A 26 3.32 -1.50 -16.33
N PHE A 27 2.61 -1.87 -15.25
CA PHE A 27 1.17 -1.63 -15.11
C PHE A 27 0.74 -0.17 -15.28
N TRP A 28 1.44 0.76 -14.62
CA TRP A 28 1.13 2.20 -14.67
C TRP A 28 1.59 2.86 -15.97
N LYS A 29 2.80 2.50 -16.44
CA LYS A 29 3.33 2.99 -17.72
C LYS A 29 2.41 2.66 -18.89
N GLN A 30 1.85 1.44 -18.92
CA GLN A 30 0.89 1.00 -19.94
C GLN A 30 -0.45 1.77 -19.89
N ARG A 31 -0.78 2.41 -18.77
CA ARG A 31 -2.00 3.19 -18.55
C ARG A 31 -1.77 4.70 -18.65
N GLY A 32 -0.55 5.13 -18.99
CA GLY A 32 -0.20 6.55 -19.07
C GLY A 32 -0.17 7.27 -17.72
N VAL A 33 -0.05 6.53 -16.60
CA VAL A 33 0.04 7.13 -15.27
C VAL A 33 1.50 7.38 -14.92
N ALA A 34 1.82 8.64 -14.59
CA ALA A 34 3.16 9.05 -14.20
C ALA A 34 3.59 8.42 -12.86
N GLY A 35 4.87 8.12 -12.71
CA GLY A 35 5.38 7.52 -11.49
C GLY A 35 6.85 7.12 -11.53
N PRO A 36 7.47 6.89 -10.35
CA PRO A 36 8.86 6.48 -10.26
C PRO A 36 9.06 5.05 -10.80
N VAL A 37 10.19 4.83 -11.47
CA VAL A 37 10.58 3.49 -11.92
C VAL A 37 10.74 2.59 -10.69
N PRO A 38 10.04 1.45 -10.61
CA PRO A 38 10.16 0.53 -9.48
C PRO A 38 11.52 -0.18 -9.46
N SER A 39 12.09 -0.35 -8.27
CA SER A 39 13.31 -1.13 -8.03
C SER A 39 13.00 -2.55 -7.56
N PHE A 40 13.79 -3.52 -8.00
CA PHE A 40 13.70 -4.88 -7.50
C PHE A 40 14.36 -4.97 -6.10
N PRO A 41 13.80 -5.71 -5.13
CA PRO A 41 12.51 -6.43 -5.15
C PRO A 41 11.34 -5.64 -4.56
N PHE A 42 11.56 -4.40 -4.13
CA PHE A 42 10.67 -3.67 -3.23
C PHE A 42 9.70 -2.70 -3.91
N GLY A 43 9.78 -2.57 -5.23
CA GLY A 43 9.01 -1.59 -5.98
C GLY A 43 9.54 -0.19 -5.69
N ASN A 44 8.68 0.72 -5.24
CA ASN A 44 9.08 2.07 -4.85
C ASN A 44 9.23 2.24 -3.33
N MET A 45 9.22 1.14 -2.58
CA MET A 45 9.25 1.14 -1.11
C MET A 45 10.62 0.79 -0.52
N GLU A 46 11.65 0.66 -1.36
CA GLU A 46 13.00 0.22 -0.96
C GLU A 46 13.55 1.06 0.20
N ASP A 47 13.53 2.38 0.08
CA ASP A 47 14.11 3.26 1.09
C ASP A 47 13.38 3.18 2.43
N THR A 48 12.07 2.95 2.43
CA THR A 48 11.30 2.73 3.67
C THR A 48 11.58 1.35 4.27
N ILE A 49 11.70 0.31 3.45
CA ILE A 49 11.98 -1.05 3.92
C ILE A 49 13.41 -1.15 4.48
N LEU A 50 14.37 -0.45 3.87
CA LEU A 50 15.75 -0.36 4.35
C LEU A 50 15.94 0.66 5.48
N GLY A 51 14.87 1.30 5.95
CA GLY A 51 14.90 2.22 7.09
C GLY A 51 15.58 3.57 6.82
N LYS A 52 15.77 3.95 5.55
CA LYS A 52 16.37 5.24 5.17
C LYS A 52 15.38 6.41 5.33
N PHE A 53 14.10 6.19 4.99
CA PHE A 53 13.05 7.21 5.11
C PHE A 53 11.76 6.65 5.69
N GLU A 54 11.10 7.45 6.53
CA GLU A 54 9.75 7.17 6.98
C GLU A 54 8.73 7.26 5.82
N LEU A 55 7.64 6.50 5.92
CA LEU A 55 6.63 6.40 4.87
C LEU A 55 6.05 7.76 4.44
N GLY A 56 5.79 8.64 5.42
CA GLY A 56 5.26 9.98 5.15
C GLY A 56 6.24 10.86 4.37
N VAL A 57 7.54 10.74 4.66
CA VAL A 57 8.61 11.46 3.94
C VAL A 57 8.72 10.96 2.51
N LEU A 58 8.65 9.64 2.30
CA LEU A 58 8.65 9.05 0.96
C LEU A 58 7.47 9.53 0.11
N PHE A 59 6.25 9.53 0.66
CA PHE A 59 5.08 10.02 -0.07
C PHE A 59 5.16 11.52 -0.34
N LYS A 60 5.72 12.32 0.57
CA LYS A 60 6.02 13.73 0.30
C LYS A 60 6.98 13.88 -0.88
N GLN A 61 8.05 13.07 -0.96
CA GLN A 61 8.98 13.11 -2.09
C GLN A 61 8.30 12.76 -3.42
N PHE A 62 7.39 11.79 -3.44
CA PHE A 62 6.60 11.51 -4.63
C PHE A 62 5.70 12.68 -5.01
N TYR A 63 4.97 13.26 -4.04
CA TYR A 63 4.13 14.43 -4.28
C TYR A 63 4.94 15.61 -4.84
N ASP A 64 6.09 15.93 -4.25
CA ASP A 64 6.93 17.05 -4.67
C ASP A 64 7.54 16.81 -6.06
N LYS A 65 7.97 15.57 -6.36
CA LYS A 65 8.60 15.20 -7.64
C LYS A 65 7.60 15.20 -8.81
N TYR A 66 6.36 14.80 -8.55
CA TYR A 66 5.30 14.72 -9.57
C TYR A 66 4.26 15.83 -9.39
N LYS A 67 4.69 16.98 -8.87
CA LYS A 67 3.80 18.12 -8.64
C LYS A 67 3.13 18.55 -9.94
N GLY A 68 1.80 18.60 -9.93
CA GLY A 68 0.97 18.90 -11.10
C GLY A 68 0.25 17.67 -11.67
N GLU A 69 0.71 16.46 -11.35
CA GLU A 69 -0.03 15.24 -11.64
C GLU A 69 -1.18 15.06 -10.63
N GLN A 70 -2.34 14.61 -11.10
CA GLN A 70 -3.49 14.34 -10.22
C GLN A 70 -3.28 13.09 -9.36
N MET A 71 -2.47 12.16 -9.85
CA MET A 71 -2.16 10.88 -9.21
C MET A 71 -0.79 10.35 -9.66
N VAL A 72 -0.14 9.60 -8.78
CA VAL A 72 1.18 9.00 -9.03
C VAL A 72 1.10 7.49 -8.86
N GLY A 73 1.44 6.75 -9.90
CA GLY A 73 1.49 5.30 -9.90
C GLY A 73 2.78 4.80 -9.23
N ILE A 74 2.64 4.01 -8.18
CA ILE A 74 3.77 3.39 -7.46
C ILE A 74 3.58 1.87 -7.38
N PHE A 75 4.60 1.19 -6.88
CA PHE A 75 4.58 -0.23 -6.59
C PHE A 75 4.96 -0.48 -5.13
N VAL A 76 4.05 -1.12 -4.38
CA VAL A 76 4.37 -1.67 -3.05
C VAL A 76 4.78 -3.13 -3.27
N ARG A 77 6.09 -3.40 -3.28
CA ARG A 77 6.65 -4.65 -3.84
C ARG A 77 6.23 -4.83 -5.30
N SER A 78 5.49 -5.88 -5.63
CA SER A 78 4.97 -6.15 -6.98
C SER A 78 3.51 -5.69 -7.18
N THR A 79 2.88 -5.11 -6.15
CA THR A 79 1.49 -4.67 -6.21
C THR A 79 1.42 -3.22 -6.68
N PRO A 80 0.74 -2.92 -7.80
CA PRO A 80 0.47 -1.53 -8.20
C PRO A 80 -0.37 -0.83 -7.12
N ALA A 81 0.03 0.38 -6.73
CA ALA A 81 -0.70 1.25 -5.83
C ALA A 81 -0.69 2.69 -6.39
N LEU A 82 -1.64 3.49 -5.96
CA LEU A 82 -1.83 4.85 -6.48
C LEU A 82 -1.75 5.84 -5.32
N VAL A 83 -0.93 6.87 -5.47
CA VAL A 83 -0.88 8.02 -4.57
C VAL A 83 -1.73 9.12 -5.19
N LEU A 84 -2.81 9.51 -4.52
CA LEU A 84 -3.70 10.57 -4.99
C LEU A 84 -3.13 11.93 -4.56
N CYS A 85 -3.05 12.86 -5.49
CA CYS A 85 -2.51 14.21 -5.26
C CYS A 85 -3.58 15.31 -5.47
N ASP A 86 -4.63 15.01 -6.22
CA ASP A 86 -5.77 15.90 -6.45
C ASP A 86 -6.84 15.76 -5.33
N PRO A 87 -7.22 16.84 -4.64
CA PRO A 87 -8.28 16.83 -3.63
C PRO A 87 -9.63 16.30 -4.14
N GLU A 88 -9.98 16.50 -5.40
CA GLU A 88 -11.23 15.99 -5.96
C GLU A 88 -11.19 14.47 -6.11
N LEU A 89 -10.07 13.90 -6.58
CA LEU A 89 -9.89 12.44 -6.60
C LEU A 89 -9.87 11.84 -5.19
N ILE A 90 -9.27 12.54 -4.22
CA ILE A 90 -9.28 12.13 -2.81
C ILE A 90 -10.71 12.10 -2.27
N LYS A 91 -11.53 13.11 -2.58
CA LYS A 91 -12.96 13.14 -2.21
C LYS A 91 -13.74 12.01 -2.87
N ASP A 92 -13.46 11.71 -4.14
CA ASP A 92 -14.12 10.63 -4.85
C ASP A 92 -13.87 9.29 -4.12
N VAL A 93 -12.61 8.98 -3.80
CA VAL A 93 -12.24 7.73 -3.12
C VAL A 93 -12.71 7.66 -1.67
N LEU A 94 -12.57 8.75 -0.90
CA LEU A 94 -12.85 8.74 0.54
C LEU A 94 -14.33 9.01 0.90
N ILE A 95 -15.10 9.63 -0.02
CA ILE A 95 -16.47 10.08 0.26
C ILE A 95 -17.45 9.53 -0.77
N LYS A 96 -17.31 9.88 -2.05
CA LYS A 96 -18.35 9.58 -3.07
C LYS A 96 -18.46 8.07 -3.33
N ASP A 97 -17.32 7.43 -3.56
CA ASP A 97 -17.20 6.01 -3.90
C ASP A 97 -16.68 5.18 -2.72
N PHE A 98 -16.92 5.64 -1.49
CA PHE A 98 -16.40 5.00 -0.28
C PHE A 98 -16.75 3.50 -0.18
N THR A 99 -17.89 3.07 -0.72
CA THR A 99 -18.30 1.66 -0.71
C THR A 99 -17.39 0.77 -1.57
N VAL A 100 -16.75 1.32 -2.60
CA VAL A 100 -15.75 0.62 -3.42
C VAL A 100 -14.41 0.53 -2.69
N PHE A 101 -14.07 1.56 -1.90
CA PHE A 101 -12.77 1.70 -1.22
C PHE A 101 -12.85 1.50 0.30
N ALA A 102 -13.84 0.74 0.79
CA ALA A 102 -14.11 0.63 2.23
C ALA A 102 -13.01 -0.12 3.02
N ASN A 103 -12.19 -0.91 2.35
CA ASN A 103 -11.07 -1.65 2.92
C ASN A 103 -9.75 -0.89 2.72
N ARG A 104 -8.92 -0.84 3.77
CA ARG A 104 -7.67 -0.04 3.78
C ARG A 104 -6.45 -0.80 3.25
N GLY A 105 -6.59 -2.09 2.93
CA GLY A 105 -5.52 -2.91 2.36
C GLY A 105 -4.39 -3.28 3.34
N LEU A 106 -4.56 -2.99 4.63
CA LEU A 106 -3.63 -3.37 5.68
C LEU A 106 -3.99 -4.77 6.19
N LYS A 107 -3.01 -5.67 6.20
CA LYS A 107 -3.24 -7.04 6.65
C LYS A 107 -3.28 -7.08 8.18
N HIS A 108 -4.25 -7.81 8.72
CA HIS A 108 -4.29 -8.17 10.14
C HIS A 108 -4.31 -9.69 10.29
N ASN A 109 -3.90 -10.19 11.45
CA ASN A 109 -3.99 -11.59 11.80
C ASN A 109 -4.22 -11.73 13.30
N ALA A 110 -5.49 -11.78 13.70
CA ALA A 110 -5.90 -11.86 15.10
C ALA A 110 -5.36 -13.10 15.84
N LYS A 111 -4.99 -14.17 15.12
CA LYS A 111 -4.43 -15.38 15.73
C LYS A 111 -2.97 -15.21 16.14
N VAL A 112 -2.21 -14.43 15.37
CA VAL A 112 -0.78 -14.16 15.62
C VAL A 112 -0.63 -12.92 16.50
N ASP A 113 -1.37 -11.87 16.18
CA ASP A 113 -1.42 -10.63 16.94
C ASP A 113 -2.89 -10.21 17.15
N PRO A 114 -3.47 -10.47 18.34
CA PRO A 114 -4.82 -10.04 18.67
C PRO A 114 -5.05 -8.53 18.56
N PHE A 115 -4.02 -7.70 18.77
CA PHE A 115 -4.14 -6.23 18.67
C PHE A 115 -4.21 -5.74 17.22
N SER A 116 -3.81 -6.57 16.27
CA SER A 116 -4.00 -6.27 14.85
C SER A 116 -5.49 -6.21 14.46
N ALA A 117 -6.40 -6.82 15.23
CA ALA A 117 -7.85 -6.76 15.01
C ALA A 117 -8.47 -5.45 15.54
N ASN A 118 -7.90 -4.30 15.17
CA ASN A 118 -8.38 -2.98 15.58
C ASN A 118 -9.10 -2.26 14.42
N LEU A 119 -9.76 -1.14 14.75
CA LEU A 119 -10.60 -0.39 13.82
C LEU A 119 -9.90 0.04 12.52
N VAL A 120 -8.58 0.21 12.55
CA VAL A 120 -7.77 0.68 11.41
C VAL A 120 -7.47 -0.47 10.44
N PHE A 121 -7.13 -1.65 10.94
CA PHE A 121 -6.71 -2.78 10.10
C PHE A 121 -7.82 -3.78 9.75
N LEU A 122 -8.95 -3.75 10.46
CA LEU A 122 -10.11 -4.58 10.13
C LEU A 122 -10.72 -4.16 8.77
N ASP A 123 -11.29 -5.13 8.08
CA ASP A 123 -12.03 -4.93 6.82
C ASP A 123 -13.49 -4.54 7.10
N GLU A 124 -14.18 -4.05 6.06
CA GLU A 124 -15.49 -3.41 6.12
C GLU A 124 -16.51 -4.15 6.98
N LYS A 125 -16.63 -5.46 6.79
CA LYS A 125 -17.60 -6.31 7.49
C LYS A 125 -17.40 -6.31 9.01
N GLU A 126 -16.19 -6.04 9.47
CA GLU A 126 -15.78 -6.11 10.86
C GLU A 126 -15.63 -4.72 11.50
N TRP A 127 -14.98 -3.77 10.79
CA TRP A 127 -14.76 -2.44 11.32
C TRP A 127 -16.06 -1.63 11.40
N ARG A 128 -17.03 -1.82 10.48
CA ARG A 128 -18.30 -1.06 10.50
C ARG A 128 -19.12 -1.33 11.78
N PRO A 129 -19.43 -2.59 12.16
CA PRO A 129 -20.10 -2.86 13.44
C PRO A 129 -19.30 -2.39 14.65
N LEU A 130 -17.98 -2.57 14.64
CA LEU A 130 -17.11 -2.12 15.73
C LEU A 130 -17.17 -0.59 15.90
N ARG A 131 -17.09 0.16 14.80
CA ARG A 131 -17.23 1.64 14.82
C ARG A 131 -18.57 2.06 15.42
N LYS A 132 -19.67 1.40 15.03
CA LYS A 132 -21.01 1.71 15.56
C LYS A 132 -21.07 1.53 17.08
N LYS A 133 -20.39 0.52 17.63
CA LYS A 133 -20.31 0.29 19.08
C LYS A 133 -19.44 1.31 19.81
N LEU A 134 -18.34 1.76 19.19
CA LEU A 134 -17.39 2.71 19.80
C LEU A 134 -17.83 4.18 19.71
N THR A 135 -18.59 4.54 18.66
CA THR A 135 -18.98 5.93 18.39
C THR A 135 -19.64 6.65 19.58
N PRO A 136 -20.53 6.03 20.39
CA PRO A 136 -21.16 6.70 21.54
C PRO A 136 -20.19 7.18 22.62
N VAL A 137 -19.01 6.55 22.74
CA VAL A 137 -17.99 6.90 23.73
C VAL A 137 -17.30 8.21 23.38
N PHE A 138 -17.18 8.52 22.09
CA PHE A 138 -16.50 9.71 21.56
C PHE A 138 -17.46 10.87 21.26
N THR A 139 -18.63 10.89 21.89
CA THR A 139 -19.54 12.05 21.78
C THR A 139 -18.98 13.24 22.54
N SER A 140 -19.28 14.47 22.08
CA SER A 140 -18.81 15.69 22.76
C SER A 140 -19.22 15.76 24.23
N GLY A 141 -20.39 15.19 24.59
CA GLY A 141 -20.85 15.12 25.99
C GLY A 141 -19.98 14.20 26.85
N LYS A 142 -19.58 13.03 26.33
CA LYS A 142 -18.68 12.12 27.05
C LYS A 142 -17.26 12.66 27.13
N LEU A 143 -16.75 13.25 26.05
CA LEU A 143 -15.41 13.86 26.04
C LEU A 143 -15.29 15.03 27.01
N LYS A 144 -16.34 15.82 27.21
CA LYS A 144 -16.35 16.88 28.23
C LYS A 144 -16.38 16.35 29.68
N GLN A 145 -16.78 15.09 29.87
CA GLN A 145 -16.85 14.44 31.19
C GLN A 145 -15.56 13.67 31.53
N MET A 146 -14.66 13.49 30.56
CA MET A 146 -13.33 12.91 30.74
C MET A 146 -12.32 14.00 31.12
#